data_AF-A0A935Y753-F1
#
_entry.id   AF-A0A935Y753-F1
#
_cell.length_a   1.000
_cell.length_b   1.000
_cell.length_c   1.000
_cell.angle_alpha   90.00
_cell.angle_beta   90.00
_cell.angle_gamma   90.00
#
_symmetry.space_group_name_H-M   'P 1'
#
loop_
_entity.id
_entity.type
_entity.pdbx_description
1 polymer ?
#
loop_
_entity_poly.entity_id
_entity_poly.type
_entity_poly.pdbx_seq_one_letter_code
_entity_poly.pdbx_strand_id
1 'polypeptide(L)'
;MGPHLANPDCVFINLQYGDVSRDVDFVRQEMGVEIYWDKEINPLGNMDPFVAQIAALDLVISVDNSTIHFAGAVGKPTWAMLPVNSDWRWLRETREALWYASLELFRQQPDAGWDPIVDEIAGRLRRVSEADLAKAHVAMLHRCGAHAFRYGRLDVAEDYYRSLLTLGQYRAEALHVVGHCARIAGHPKDAVAIAAGAFELAPDMVDYRAELALALDACGEGDRAERITRDALKHDGKNANALLAMGRILCRHNRQTEATDYFARVLRNDPKHVEARTALAQAQAIQGEWELAKKNFTTAINHAPLDAQSHIRFAEAALQMGDYATGWEHFRWRFRVRLFRFAAASRHARPGAPSSRLGNRQFAPRAPASARRARAVRTAAACQPAARCAGRNPRHRGRGRCRLAAAAAGRQFEDHLPGDRRGDIADPAGREDFDDVQPGRPRATVPA
;
A
#
# COMPACT_ATOMS: atom_id res chain seq x y z
N MET A 1 -35.43 -3.99 -9.49
CA MET A 1 -34.76 -3.37 -8.31
C MET A 1 -35.27 -3.73 -6.89
N GLY A 2 -36.53 -4.12 -6.64
CA GLY A 2 -37.06 -4.30 -5.26
C GLY A 2 -36.39 -5.33 -4.31
N PRO A 3 -35.93 -6.52 -4.75
CA PRO A 3 -35.45 -7.57 -3.84
C PRO A 3 -33.93 -7.56 -3.54
N HIS A 4 -33.17 -6.60 -4.08
CA HIS A 4 -31.69 -6.64 -4.01
C HIS A 4 -31.12 -6.09 -2.70
N LEU A 5 -31.83 -5.19 -2.03
CA LEU A 5 -31.43 -4.59 -0.75
C LEU A 5 -31.97 -5.36 0.47
N ALA A 6 -32.83 -6.37 0.26
CA ALA A 6 -33.35 -7.20 1.33
C ALA A 6 -32.33 -8.28 1.73
N ASN A 7 -31.30 -7.88 2.47
CA ASN A 7 -30.35 -8.79 3.10
C ASN A 7 -30.32 -8.56 4.63
N PRO A 8 -30.83 -9.51 5.45
CA PRO A 8 -30.90 -9.33 6.90
C PRO A 8 -29.53 -9.28 7.59
N ASP A 9 -28.47 -9.72 6.90
CA ASP A 9 -27.10 -9.71 7.39
C ASP A 9 -26.35 -8.41 7.03
N CYS A 10 -27.02 -7.45 6.37
CA CYS A 10 -26.44 -6.17 5.97
C CYS A 10 -27.07 -4.97 6.69
N VAL A 11 -26.31 -3.88 6.82
CA VAL A 11 -26.77 -2.61 7.41
C VAL A 11 -26.37 -1.48 6.47
N PHE A 12 -27.29 -1.08 5.60
CA PHE A 12 -27.02 -0.11 4.55
C PHE A 12 -26.73 1.28 5.12
N ILE A 13 -25.61 1.89 4.71
CA ILE A 13 -25.25 3.27 5.02
C ILE A 13 -25.17 4.04 3.70
N ASN A 14 -25.88 5.16 3.64
CA ASN A 14 -25.82 6.04 2.47
C ASN A 14 -24.47 6.77 2.40
N LEU A 15 -23.83 6.71 1.24
CA LEU A 15 -22.64 7.50 0.92
C LEU A 15 -22.90 8.54 -0.18
N GLN A 16 -24.13 8.60 -0.72
CA GLN A 16 -24.48 9.55 -1.76
C GLN A 16 -24.56 10.96 -1.16
N TYR A 17 -23.82 11.89 -1.75
CA TYR A 17 -23.84 13.31 -1.40
C TYR A 17 -25.04 14.02 -2.03
N GLY A 18 -25.46 15.12 -1.40
CA GLY A 18 -26.64 15.90 -1.79
C GLY A 18 -27.86 15.58 -0.93
N ASP A 19 -29.02 16.10 -1.33
CA ASP A 19 -30.30 15.79 -0.69
C ASP A 19 -30.85 14.45 -1.24
N VAL A 20 -30.80 13.43 -0.39
CA VAL A 20 -31.25 12.07 -0.69
C VAL A 20 -32.49 11.69 0.13
N SER A 21 -33.12 12.65 0.81
CA SER A 21 -34.24 12.40 1.73
C SER A 21 -35.35 11.58 1.08
N ARG A 22 -35.76 11.98 -0.14
CA ARG A 22 -36.80 11.30 -0.92
C ARG A 22 -36.44 9.86 -1.27
N ASP A 23 -35.19 9.61 -1.68
CA ASP A 23 -34.74 8.28 -2.08
C ASP A 23 -34.65 7.34 -0.87
N VAL A 24 -34.13 7.84 0.25
CA VAL A 24 -34.07 7.06 1.52
C VAL A 24 -35.46 6.74 2.03
N ASP A 25 -36.39 7.72 2.01
CA ASP A 25 -37.77 7.51 2.44
C ASP A 25 -38.50 6.53 1.50
N PHE A 26 -38.26 6.62 0.19
CA PHE A 26 -38.81 5.68 -0.78
C PHE A 26 -38.36 4.24 -0.51
N VAL A 27 -37.06 4.00 -0.32
CA VAL A 27 -36.55 2.65 -0.02
C VAL A 27 -37.13 2.12 1.29
N ARG A 28 -37.27 2.98 2.29
CA ARG A 28 -37.86 2.61 3.57
C ARG A 28 -39.32 2.21 3.44
N GLN A 29 -40.13 3.00 2.73
CA GLN A 29 -41.57 2.79 2.60
C GLN A 29 -41.91 1.63 1.66
N GLU A 30 -41.29 1.60 0.48
CA GLU A 30 -41.65 0.66 -0.59
C GLU A 30 -40.92 -0.68 -0.47
N MET A 31 -39.70 -0.70 0.09
CA MET A 31 -38.89 -1.92 0.20
C MET A 31 -38.73 -2.43 1.64
N GLY A 32 -39.14 -1.64 2.64
CA GLY A 32 -39.00 -2.01 4.06
C GLY A 32 -37.54 -2.13 4.52
N VAL A 33 -36.59 -1.55 3.78
CA VAL A 33 -35.16 -1.57 4.10
C VAL A 33 -34.75 -0.25 4.71
N GLU A 34 -34.16 -0.29 5.90
CA GLU A 34 -33.59 0.89 6.54
C GLU A 34 -32.19 1.19 5.96
N ILE A 35 -32.03 2.38 5.38
CA ILE A 35 -30.73 2.93 4.99
C ILE A 35 -30.37 4.01 5.99
N TYR A 36 -29.28 3.80 6.74
CA TYR A 36 -28.77 4.81 7.65
C TYR A 36 -28.12 5.95 6.86
N TRP A 37 -28.64 7.16 7.04
CA TRP A 37 -28.07 8.38 6.48
C TRP A 37 -27.56 9.28 7.60
N ASP A 38 -26.24 9.44 7.65
CA ASP A 38 -25.58 10.34 8.60
C ASP A 38 -25.64 11.78 8.09
N LYS A 39 -26.52 12.58 8.70
CA LYS A 39 -26.75 13.98 8.32
C LYS A 39 -25.65 14.93 8.78
N GLU A 40 -24.75 14.48 9.66
CA GLU A 40 -23.62 15.29 10.14
C GLU A 40 -22.45 15.28 9.15
N ILE A 41 -22.45 14.34 8.20
CA ILE A 41 -21.38 14.16 7.22
C ILE A 41 -21.81 14.78 5.88
N ASN A 42 -21.11 15.86 5.49
CA ASN A 42 -21.26 16.50 4.19
C ASN A 42 -19.97 16.39 3.38
N PRO A 43 -19.89 15.46 2.40
CA PRO A 43 -18.68 15.24 1.59
C PRO A 43 -18.25 16.45 0.77
N LEU A 44 -19.17 17.37 0.46
CA LEU A 44 -18.88 18.59 -0.31
C LEU A 44 -18.27 19.70 0.56
N GLY A 45 -18.51 19.68 1.86
CA GLY A 45 -17.98 20.66 2.81
C GLY A 45 -16.74 20.19 3.55
N ASN A 46 -16.69 18.91 3.91
CA ASN A 46 -15.55 18.31 4.59
C ASN A 46 -15.40 16.83 4.20
N MET A 47 -14.28 16.52 3.56
CA MET A 47 -13.99 15.16 3.10
C MET A 47 -13.47 14.26 4.22
N ASP A 48 -12.89 14.79 5.30
CA ASP A 48 -12.29 13.97 6.35
C ASP A 48 -13.31 13.07 7.07
N PRO A 49 -14.47 13.58 7.55
CA PRO A 49 -15.51 12.73 8.13
C PRO A 49 -16.08 11.72 7.12
N PHE A 50 -16.18 12.10 5.85
CA PHE A 50 -16.67 11.22 4.80
C PHE A 50 -15.72 10.04 4.56
N VAL A 51 -14.42 10.32 4.43
CA VAL A 51 -13.38 9.30 4.29
C VAL A 51 -13.32 8.43 5.55
N ALA A 52 -13.49 9.01 6.73
CA ALA A 52 -13.56 8.25 7.98
C ALA A 52 -14.78 7.32 8.03
N GLN A 53 -15.94 7.76 7.53
CA GLN A 53 -17.13 6.91 7.40
C GLN A 53 -16.88 5.76 6.43
N ILE A 54 -16.32 6.02 5.25
CA ILE A 54 -15.91 4.98 4.29
C ILE A 54 -14.94 3.99 4.96
N ALA A 55 -13.94 4.50 5.69
CA ALA A 55 -12.97 3.68 6.41
C ALA A 55 -13.57 2.83 7.54
N ALA A 56 -14.79 3.12 7.99
CA ALA A 56 -15.51 2.31 8.97
C ALA A 56 -16.33 1.18 8.34
N LEU A 57 -16.49 1.16 7.01
CA LEU A 57 -17.28 0.15 6.31
C LEU A 57 -16.50 -1.13 6.03
N ASP A 58 -17.24 -2.24 5.93
CA ASP A 58 -16.71 -3.55 5.55
C ASP A 58 -16.60 -3.72 4.02
N LEU A 59 -17.50 -3.10 3.26
CA LEU A 59 -17.60 -3.11 1.80
C LEU A 59 -18.20 -1.79 1.32
N VAL A 60 -17.76 -1.30 0.16
CA VAL A 60 -18.39 -0.18 -0.55
C VAL A 60 -18.94 -0.68 -1.88
N ILE A 61 -20.18 -0.34 -2.19
CA ILE A 61 -20.79 -0.58 -3.50
C ILE A 61 -21.25 0.77 -4.03
N SER A 62 -20.75 1.17 -5.19
CA SER A 62 -21.10 2.45 -5.81
C SER A 62 -20.85 2.44 -7.32
N VAL A 63 -21.22 3.53 -7.98
CA VAL A 63 -20.94 3.79 -9.39
C VAL A 63 -19.62 4.54 -9.56
N ASP A 64 -19.20 4.78 -10.80
CA ASP A 64 -18.02 5.60 -11.12
C ASP A 64 -18.20 7.06 -10.66
N ASN A 65 -17.84 7.34 -9.40
CA ASN A 65 -17.89 8.65 -8.77
C ASN A 65 -16.75 8.82 -7.73
N SER A 66 -16.69 9.97 -7.07
CA SER A 66 -15.65 10.24 -6.07
C SER A 66 -15.60 9.22 -4.92
N THR A 67 -16.72 8.59 -4.57
CA THR A 67 -16.82 7.62 -3.47
C THR A 67 -15.95 6.39 -3.72
N ILE A 68 -15.94 5.82 -4.93
CA ILE A 68 -15.10 4.65 -5.23
C ILE A 68 -13.61 4.99 -5.19
N HIS A 69 -13.24 6.22 -5.53
CA HIS A 69 -11.87 6.70 -5.45
C HIS A 69 -11.40 6.85 -4.01
N PHE A 70 -12.24 7.42 -3.12
CA PHE A 70 -11.93 7.49 -1.70
C PHE A 70 -11.86 6.09 -1.07
N ALA A 71 -12.82 5.22 -1.37
CA ALA A 71 -12.83 3.85 -0.90
C ALA A 71 -11.60 3.06 -1.35
N GLY A 72 -11.19 3.22 -2.61
CA GLY A 72 -9.95 2.67 -3.14
C GLY A 72 -8.71 3.23 -2.44
N ALA A 73 -8.67 4.54 -2.19
CA ALA A 73 -7.54 5.21 -1.55
C ALA A 73 -7.34 4.76 -0.08
N VAL A 74 -8.43 4.55 0.67
CA VAL A 74 -8.35 4.00 2.03
C VAL A 74 -8.36 2.48 2.07
N GLY A 75 -8.33 1.82 0.91
CA GLY A 75 -8.13 0.39 0.85
C GLY A 75 -9.33 -0.47 1.23
N LYS A 76 -10.54 0.07 1.08
CA LYS A 76 -11.77 -0.65 1.37
C LYS A 76 -12.16 -1.54 0.21
N PRO A 77 -12.53 -2.82 0.46
CA PRO A 77 -13.17 -3.66 -0.55
C PRO A 77 -14.28 -2.86 -1.20
N THR A 78 -14.24 -2.74 -2.53
CA THR A 78 -15.17 -1.88 -3.27
C THR A 78 -15.62 -2.59 -4.54
N TRP A 79 -16.92 -2.64 -4.76
CA TRP A 79 -17.52 -3.07 -6.03
C TRP A 79 -18.00 -1.83 -6.79
N ALA A 80 -17.30 -1.52 -7.87
CA ALA A 80 -17.58 -0.37 -8.71
C ALA A 80 -18.42 -0.80 -9.92
N MET A 81 -19.62 -0.25 -10.02
CA MET A 81 -20.52 -0.44 -11.15
C MET A 81 -20.22 0.60 -12.23
N LEU A 82 -19.81 0.14 -13.41
CA LEU A 82 -19.40 0.98 -14.52
C LEU A 82 -20.47 0.97 -15.63
N PRO A 83 -20.80 2.15 -16.19
CA PRO A 83 -21.74 2.24 -17.31
C PRO A 83 -21.10 1.68 -18.60
N VAL A 84 -21.92 1.45 -19.63
CA VAL A 84 -21.45 0.95 -20.95
C VAL A 84 -20.33 1.81 -21.53
N ASN A 85 -20.43 3.14 -21.37
CA ASN A 85 -19.46 4.13 -21.84
C ASN A 85 -18.44 4.53 -20.75
N SER A 86 -17.95 3.56 -19.98
CA SER A 86 -16.97 3.82 -18.91
C SER A 86 -15.67 4.45 -19.43
N ASP A 87 -15.09 5.34 -18.63
CA ASP A 87 -13.83 6.03 -18.92
C ASP A 87 -12.66 5.08 -19.20
N TRP A 88 -11.74 5.50 -20.07
CA TRP A 88 -10.56 4.73 -20.50
C TRP A 88 -9.70 4.22 -19.32
N ARG A 89 -9.68 4.93 -18.19
CA ARG A 89 -8.93 4.59 -16.98
C ARG A 89 -9.31 3.23 -16.39
N TRP A 90 -10.51 2.75 -16.68
CA TRP A 90 -11.00 1.48 -16.18
C TRP A 90 -10.64 0.30 -17.05
N LEU A 91 -10.00 0.51 -18.21
CA LEU A 91 -9.76 -0.53 -19.22
C LEU A 91 -11.08 -1.16 -19.72
N ARG A 92 -11.00 -2.07 -20.71
CA ARG A 92 -12.20 -2.63 -21.36
C ARG A 92 -12.62 -4.01 -20.83
N GLU A 93 -11.66 -4.87 -20.53
CA GLU A 93 -11.93 -6.32 -20.36
C GLU A 93 -11.63 -6.85 -18.96
N THR A 94 -10.91 -6.10 -18.13
CA THR A 94 -10.56 -6.56 -16.78
C THR A 94 -11.63 -6.20 -15.75
N ARG A 95 -11.75 -7.06 -14.73
CA ARG A 95 -12.50 -6.79 -13.49
C ARG A 95 -11.62 -6.16 -12.41
N GLU A 96 -10.32 -6.06 -12.62
CA GLU A 96 -9.37 -5.46 -11.69
C GLU A 96 -9.13 -3.99 -12.03
N ALA A 97 -9.12 -3.13 -11.01
CA ALA A 97 -8.72 -1.74 -11.18
C ALA A 97 -7.19 -1.60 -11.11
N LEU A 98 -6.61 -0.91 -12.10
CA LEU A 98 -5.17 -0.58 -12.10
C LEU A 98 -4.77 0.31 -10.91
N TRP A 99 -5.64 1.24 -10.55
CA TRP A 99 -5.35 2.32 -9.60
C TRP A 99 -5.55 1.90 -8.15
N TYR A 100 -6.47 0.96 -7.91
CA TYR A 100 -6.90 0.60 -6.56
C TYR A 100 -6.99 -0.91 -6.43
N ALA A 101 -6.05 -1.48 -5.70
CA ALA A 101 -6.01 -2.90 -5.40
C ALA A 101 -7.30 -3.42 -4.75
N SER A 102 -8.06 -2.60 -4.02
CA SER A 102 -9.29 -3.02 -3.34
C SER A 102 -10.56 -2.93 -4.19
N LEU A 103 -10.49 -2.42 -5.43
CA LEU A 103 -11.64 -2.26 -6.31
C LEU A 103 -11.80 -3.46 -7.25
N GLU A 104 -13.05 -3.89 -7.39
CA GLU A 104 -13.49 -4.82 -8.42
C GLU A 104 -14.57 -4.17 -9.30
N LEU A 105 -14.42 -4.34 -10.61
CA LEU A 105 -15.23 -3.66 -11.61
C LEU A 105 -16.35 -4.59 -12.11
N PHE A 106 -17.56 -4.04 -12.18
CA PHE A 106 -18.76 -4.67 -12.73
C PHE A 106 -19.27 -3.78 -13.86
N ARG A 107 -19.38 -4.31 -15.08
CA ARG A 107 -19.70 -3.51 -16.26
C ARG A 107 -21.07 -3.80 -16.79
N GLN A 108 -21.77 -2.72 -17.12
CA GLN A 108 -23.02 -2.78 -17.83
C GLN A 108 -22.82 -3.38 -19.22
N GLN A 109 -23.64 -4.36 -19.57
CA GLN A 109 -23.69 -4.86 -20.94
C GLN A 109 -24.54 -3.91 -21.78
N PRO A 110 -24.18 -3.68 -23.05
CA PRO A 110 -25.03 -2.94 -23.98
C PRO A 110 -26.46 -3.51 -23.97
N ASP A 111 -27.46 -2.63 -24.01
CA ASP A 111 -28.89 -2.94 -24.10
C ASP A 111 -29.51 -3.74 -22.92
N ALA A 112 -28.72 -4.07 -21.89
CA ALA A 112 -29.17 -4.90 -20.77
C ALA A 112 -29.65 -4.08 -19.54
N GLY A 113 -29.46 -2.75 -19.56
CA GLY A 113 -29.78 -1.91 -18.41
C GLY A 113 -28.92 -2.20 -17.18
N TRP A 114 -29.31 -1.68 -16.01
CA TRP A 114 -28.56 -1.87 -14.76
C TRP A 114 -28.97 -3.13 -13.99
N ASP A 115 -30.19 -3.64 -14.23
CA ASP A 115 -30.75 -4.75 -13.47
C ASP A 115 -29.83 -6.00 -13.42
N PRO A 116 -29.18 -6.45 -14.52
CA PRO A 116 -28.29 -7.61 -14.47
C PRO A 116 -27.08 -7.44 -13.54
N ILE A 117 -26.46 -6.26 -13.52
CA ILE A 117 -25.33 -5.97 -12.61
C ILE A 117 -25.83 -5.95 -11.17
N VAL A 118 -26.97 -5.29 -10.93
CA VAL A 118 -27.57 -5.19 -9.61
C VAL A 118 -27.95 -6.57 -9.08
N ASP A 119 -28.47 -7.45 -9.94
CA ASP A 119 -28.76 -8.85 -9.63
C ASP A 119 -27.51 -9.66 -9.29
N GLU A 120 -26.45 -9.53 -10.09
CA GLU A 120 -25.15 -10.16 -9.84
C GLU A 120 -24.60 -9.74 -8.47
N ILE A 121 -24.57 -8.42 -8.21
CA ILE A 121 -24.11 -7.84 -6.95
C ILE A 121 -24.95 -8.31 -5.77
N ALA A 122 -26.29 -8.31 -5.90
CA ALA A 122 -27.18 -8.78 -4.85
C ALA A 122 -26.97 -10.28 -4.56
N GLY A 123 -26.81 -11.08 -5.60
CA GLY A 123 -26.48 -12.50 -5.49
C GLY A 123 -25.16 -12.75 -4.77
N ARG A 124 -24.15 -11.92 -5.07
CA ARG A 124 -22.84 -11.99 -4.42
C ARG A 124 -22.88 -11.50 -2.97
N LEU A 125 -23.60 -10.41 -2.70
CA LEU A 125 -23.78 -9.86 -1.36
C LEU A 125 -24.47 -10.84 -0.40
N ARG A 126 -25.38 -11.68 -0.91
CA ARG A 126 -26.00 -12.77 -0.11
C ARG A 126 -25.05 -13.90 0.25
N ARG A 127 -23.93 -14.03 -0.46
CA ARG A 127 -22.96 -15.13 -0.28
C ARG A 127 -21.66 -14.66 0.36
N VAL A 128 -21.37 -13.37 0.34
CA VAL A 128 -20.14 -12.83 0.92
C VAL A 128 -20.18 -12.97 2.43
N SER A 129 -19.14 -13.59 2.98
CA SER A 129 -18.95 -13.70 4.43
C SER A 129 -18.00 -12.63 4.95
N GLU A 130 -18.03 -12.38 6.26
CA GLU A 130 -17.01 -11.57 6.93
C GLU A 130 -15.59 -12.08 6.66
N ALA A 131 -15.43 -13.40 6.55
CA ALA A 131 -14.14 -14.02 6.23
C ALA A 131 -13.65 -13.66 4.82
N ASP A 132 -14.55 -13.57 3.84
CA ASP A 132 -14.22 -13.17 2.47
C ASP A 132 -13.76 -11.71 2.42
N LEU A 133 -14.46 -10.82 3.16
CA LEU A 133 -14.09 -9.40 3.24
C LEU A 133 -12.78 -9.19 3.99
N ALA A 134 -12.56 -9.93 5.09
CA ALA A 134 -11.28 -9.92 5.81
C ALA A 134 -10.14 -10.39 4.90
N LYS A 135 -10.36 -11.45 4.11
CA LYS A 135 -9.38 -11.93 3.13
C LYS A 135 -9.08 -10.90 2.05
N ALA A 136 -10.11 -10.20 1.54
CA ALA A 136 -9.92 -9.13 0.56
C ALA A 136 -9.11 -7.96 1.14
N HIS A 137 -9.38 -7.56 2.38
CA HIS A 137 -8.63 -6.52 3.08
C HIS A 137 -7.16 -6.92 3.30
N VAL A 138 -6.90 -8.15 3.75
CA VAL A 138 -5.56 -8.70 3.90
C VAL A 138 -4.79 -8.70 2.58
N ALA A 139 -5.43 -9.15 1.50
CA ALA A 139 -4.81 -9.16 0.17
C ALA A 139 -4.49 -7.75 -0.32
N MET A 140 -5.33 -6.77 0.01
CA MET A 140 -5.02 -5.37 -0.27
C MET A 140 -3.82 -4.87 0.55
N LEU A 141 -3.76 -5.16 1.85
CA LEU A 141 -2.66 -4.71 2.72
C LEU A 141 -1.33 -5.23 2.18
N HIS A 142 -1.33 -6.48 1.73
CA HIS A 142 -0.19 -7.10 1.08
C HIS A 142 0.18 -6.43 -0.24
N ARG A 143 -0.77 -6.21 -1.16
CA ARG A 143 -0.50 -5.53 -2.44
C ARG A 143 0.05 -4.12 -2.26
N CYS A 144 -0.56 -3.32 -1.39
CA CYS A 144 -0.12 -1.95 -1.11
C CYS A 144 1.26 -1.94 -0.42
N GLY A 145 1.47 -2.82 0.56
CA GLY A 145 2.75 -2.99 1.24
C GLY A 145 3.87 -3.39 0.28
N ALA A 146 3.65 -4.40 -0.55
CA ALA A 146 4.62 -4.87 -1.54
C ALA A 146 4.95 -3.78 -2.58
N HIS A 147 3.94 -3.04 -3.05
CA HIS A 147 4.15 -1.91 -3.96
C HIS A 147 4.98 -0.81 -3.29
N ALA A 148 4.62 -0.40 -2.08
CA ALA A 148 5.36 0.61 -1.33
C ALA A 148 6.82 0.19 -1.09
N PHE A 149 7.05 -1.08 -0.73
CA PHE A 149 8.38 -1.64 -0.52
C PHE A 149 9.21 -1.62 -1.80
N ARG A 150 8.64 -2.09 -2.92
CA ARG A 150 9.29 -2.12 -4.24
C ARG A 150 9.77 -0.74 -4.71
N TYR A 151 9.03 0.32 -4.40
CA TYR A 151 9.39 1.70 -4.78
C TYR A 151 10.12 2.46 -3.67
N GLY A 152 10.64 1.76 -2.64
CA GLY A 152 11.46 2.36 -1.59
C GLY A 152 10.69 3.28 -0.63
N ARG A 153 9.35 3.23 -0.62
CA ARG A 153 8.49 3.93 0.34
C ARG A 153 8.42 3.13 1.65
N LEU A 154 9.57 3.00 2.30
CA LEU A 154 9.74 2.12 3.47
C LEU A 154 8.85 2.52 4.66
N ASP A 155 8.59 3.82 4.84
CA ASP A 155 7.67 4.35 5.84
C ASP A 155 6.25 3.76 5.70
N VAL A 156 5.72 3.83 4.47
CA VAL A 156 4.38 3.33 4.15
C VAL A 156 4.35 1.80 4.12
N ALA A 157 5.42 1.16 3.62
CA ALA A 157 5.51 -0.29 3.60
C ALA A 157 5.48 -0.88 5.01
N GLU A 158 6.23 -0.29 5.95
CA GLU A 158 6.27 -0.74 7.33
C GLU A 158 4.87 -0.73 7.98
N ASP A 159 4.08 0.33 7.77
CA ASP A 159 2.73 0.45 8.31
C ASP A 159 1.80 -0.68 7.81
N TYR A 160 1.83 -0.98 6.51
CA TYR A 160 1.05 -2.08 5.93
C TYR A 160 1.50 -3.45 6.47
N TYR A 161 2.80 -3.73 6.50
CA TYR A 161 3.30 -5.02 6.97
C TYR A 161 3.13 -5.20 8.49
N ARG A 162 3.18 -4.13 9.30
CA ARG A 162 2.80 -4.20 10.72
C ARG A 162 1.32 -4.52 10.92
N SER A 163 0.45 -4.01 10.04
CA SER A 163 -0.97 -4.37 10.03
C SER A 163 -1.16 -5.85 9.72
N LEU A 164 -0.45 -6.38 8.72
CA LEU A 164 -0.44 -7.82 8.39
C LEU A 164 0.05 -8.70 9.55
N LEU A 165 1.11 -8.28 10.26
CA LEU A 165 1.58 -8.97 11.46
C LEU A 165 0.51 -9.02 12.57
N THR A 166 -0.21 -7.92 12.76
CA THR A 166 -1.31 -7.84 13.74
C THR A 166 -2.46 -8.79 13.38
N LEU A 167 -2.73 -8.96 12.09
CA LEU A 167 -3.73 -9.91 11.57
C LEU A 167 -3.22 -11.37 11.52
N GLY A 168 -1.94 -11.61 11.81
CA GLY A 168 -1.33 -12.93 11.73
C GLY A 168 -1.17 -13.48 10.31
N GLN A 169 -1.22 -12.61 9.29
CA GLN A 169 -1.15 -12.96 7.87
C GLN A 169 0.23 -12.59 7.30
N TYR A 170 0.70 -13.34 6.29
CA TYR A 170 2.00 -13.10 5.63
C TYR A 170 3.18 -12.96 6.61
N ARG A 171 3.16 -13.70 7.73
CA ARG A 171 4.02 -13.42 8.89
C ARG A 171 5.51 -13.39 8.57
N ALA A 172 6.02 -14.35 7.79
CA ALA A 172 7.44 -14.42 7.45
C ALA A 172 7.88 -13.22 6.58
N GLU A 173 7.14 -12.93 5.52
CA GLU A 173 7.41 -11.80 4.63
C GLU A 173 7.27 -10.45 5.36
N ALA A 174 6.25 -10.31 6.20
CA ALA A 174 6.03 -9.11 6.98
C ALA A 174 7.15 -8.85 8.00
N LEU A 175 7.68 -9.91 8.64
CA LEU A 175 8.88 -9.78 9.48
C LEU A 175 10.10 -9.40 8.63
N HIS A 176 10.28 -9.98 7.44
CA HIS A 176 11.38 -9.62 6.55
C HIS A 176 11.35 -8.11 6.20
N VAL A 177 10.21 -7.59 5.75
CA VAL A 177 10.08 -6.17 5.37
C VAL A 177 10.24 -5.24 6.57
N VAL A 178 9.61 -5.54 7.71
CA VAL A 178 9.75 -4.72 8.93
C VAL A 178 11.19 -4.76 9.46
N GLY A 179 11.86 -5.91 9.36
CA GLY A 179 13.29 -6.06 9.71
C GLY A 179 14.21 -5.24 8.81
N HIS A 180 13.95 -5.24 7.49
CA HIS A 180 14.64 -4.38 6.54
C HIS A 180 14.45 -2.89 6.90
N CYS A 181 13.22 -2.45 7.18
CA CYS A 181 12.92 -1.08 7.58
C CYS A 181 13.66 -0.68 8.85
N ALA A 182 13.66 -1.54 9.89
CA ALA A 182 14.39 -1.31 11.13
C ALA A 182 15.91 -1.17 10.90
N ARG A 183 16.50 -1.97 10.00
CA ARG A 183 17.92 -1.89 9.66
C ARG A 183 18.25 -0.55 9.00
N ILE A 184 17.44 -0.11 8.03
CA ILE A 184 17.63 1.15 7.33
C ILE A 184 17.41 2.36 8.26
N ALA A 185 16.49 2.25 9.21
CA ALA A 185 16.23 3.27 10.23
C ALA A 185 17.34 3.39 11.30
N GLY A 186 18.36 2.53 11.27
CA GLY A 186 19.47 2.57 12.24
C GLY A 186 19.16 1.87 13.57
N HIS A 187 18.23 0.92 13.58
CA HIS A 187 17.90 0.08 14.73
C HIS A 187 18.36 -1.37 14.52
N PRO A 188 19.68 -1.64 14.44
CA PRO A 188 20.19 -2.93 13.99
C PRO A 188 19.87 -4.08 14.97
N LYS A 189 19.80 -3.81 16.29
CA LYS A 189 19.46 -4.84 17.29
C LYS A 189 18.02 -5.36 17.10
N ASP A 190 17.08 -4.46 16.86
CA ASP A 190 15.70 -4.81 16.57
C ASP A 190 15.59 -5.53 15.23
N ALA A 191 16.34 -5.05 14.22
CA ALA A 191 16.40 -5.68 12.90
C ALA A 191 16.88 -7.14 12.97
N VAL A 192 17.91 -7.46 13.78
CA VAL A 192 18.37 -8.85 13.98
C VAL A 192 17.27 -9.70 14.58
N ALA A 193 16.61 -9.24 15.65
CA ALA A 193 15.55 -10.00 16.30
C ALA A 193 14.36 -10.26 15.36
N ILE A 194 13.96 -9.27 14.57
CA ILE A 194 12.84 -9.35 13.64
C ILE A 194 13.20 -10.23 12.43
N ALA A 195 14.37 -10.02 11.82
CA ALA A 195 14.83 -10.80 10.66
C ALA A 195 15.11 -12.26 11.02
N ALA A 196 15.57 -12.55 12.25
CA ALA A 196 15.69 -13.92 12.74
C ALA A 196 14.33 -14.61 12.76
N GLY A 197 13.27 -13.93 13.20
CA GLY A 197 11.91 -14.47 13.16
C GLY A 197 11.41 -14.72 11.72
N ALA A 198 11.80 -13.90 10.75
CA ALA A 198 11.47 -14.15 9.33
C ALA A 198 12.16 -15.43 8.83
N PHE A 199 13.45 -15.58 9.14
CA PHE A 199 14.25 -16.75 8.76
C PHE A 199 13.77 -18.03 9.45
N GLU A 200 13.40 -17.98 10.73
CA GLU A 200 12.87 -19.14 11.46
C GLU A 200 11.55 -19.67 10.86
N LEU A 201 10.70 -18.77 10.36
CA LEU A 201 9.42 -19.13 9.75
C LEU A 201 9.54 -19.66 8.32
N ALA A 202 10.54 -19.20 7.57
CA ALA A 202 10.76 -19.60 6.19
C ALA A 202 12.27 -19.74 5.93
N PRO A 203 12.90 -20.83 6.42
CA PRO A 203 14.35 -21.01 6.37
C PRO A 203 14.84 -21.27 4.94
N ASP A 204 13.99 -21.72 4.04
CA ASP A 204 14.26 -21.93 2.61
C ASP A 204 14.41 -20.62 1.82
N MET A 205 13.87 -19.51 2.32
CA MET A 205 13.94 -18.22 1.66
C MET A 205 15.33 -17.59 1.81
N VAL A 206 16.11 -17.64 0.73
CA VAL A 206 17.48 -17.11 0.65
C VAL A 206 17.53 -15.59 0.92
N ASP A 207 16.53 -14.85 0.44
CA ASP A 207 16.43 -13.40 0.67
C ASP A 207 16.29 -13.04 2.16
N TYR A 208 15.61 -13.88 2.95
CA TYR A 208 15.43 -13.64 4.38
C TYR A 208 16.72 -13.89 5.15
N ARG A 209 17.51 -14.89 4.72
CA ARG A 209 18.87 -15.12 5.23
C ARG A 209 19.80 -13.96 4.92
N ALA A 210 19.71 -13.41 3.70
CA ALA A 210 20.52 -12.26 3.29
C ALA A 210 20.22 -11.02 4.14
N GLU A 211 18.95 -10.72 4.42
CA GLU A 211 18.59 -9.59 5.30
C GLU A 211 19.02 -9.82 6.75
N LEU A 212 18.90 -11.04 7.29
CA LEU A 212 19.43 -11.36 8.63
C LEU A 212 20.95 -11.12 8.70
N ALA A 213 21.69 -11.53 7.67
CA ALA A 213 23.13 -11.27 7.62
C ALA A 213 23.45 -9.77 7.56
N LEU A 214 22.74 -9.00 6.75
CA LEU A 214 22.91 -7.53 6.70
C LEU A 214 22.62 -6.86 8.05
N ALA A 215 21.61 -7.35 8.78
CA ALA A 215 21.26 -6.87 10.12
C ALA A 215 22.33 -7.24 11.16
N LEU A 216 22.85 -8.47 11.14
CA LEU A 216 23.93 -8.92 12.02
C LEU A 216 25.21 -8.11 11.80
N ASP A 217 25.55 -7.84 10.54
CA ASP A 217 26.71 -7.01 10.21
C ASP A 217 26.54 -5.57 10.70
N ALA A 218 25.33 -5.00 10.61
CA ALA A 218 25.03 -3.69 11.19
C ALA A 218 25.09 -3.67 12.73
N CYS A 219 24.96 -4.84 13.39
CA CYS A 219 25.19 -5.03 14.82
C CYS A 219 26.66 -5.25 15.19
N GLY A 220 27.58 -5.30 14.22
CA GLY A 220 29.00 -5.59 14.43
C GLY A 220 29.33 -7.08 14.49
N GLU A 221 28.39 -7.97 14.18
CA GLU A 221 28.59 -9.42 14.16
C GLU A 221 29.04 -9.92 12.78
N GLY A 222 30.08 -9.30 12.21
CA GLY A 222 30.54 -9.51 10.83
C GLY A 222 30.87 -10.97 10.49
N ASP A 223 31.56 -11.68 11.39
CA ASP A 223 31.90 -13.10 11.17
C ASP A 223 30.66 -13.99 11.05
N ARG A 224 29.61 -13.71 11.84
CA ARG A 224 28.34 -14.45 11.75
C ARG A 224 27.61 -14.08 10.47
N ALA A 225 27.58 -12.80 10.11
CA ALA A 225 26.97 -12.32 8.88
C ALA A 225 27.60 -12.98 7.64
N GLU A 226 28.94 -13.07 7.58
CA GLU A 226 29.63 -13.73 6.48
C GLU A 226 29.29 -15.23 6.41
N ARG A 227 29.29 -15.93 7.56
CA ARG A 227 28.91 -17.37 7.60
C ARG A 227 27.49 -17.60 7.10
N ILE A 228 26.52 -16.82 7.57
CA ILE A 228 25.12 -16.94 7.15
C ILE A 228 24.97 -16.64 5.66
N THR A 229 25.64 -15.61 5.16
CA THR A 229 25.56 -15.25 3.73
C THR A 229 26.20 -16.33 2.86
N ARG A 230 27.34 -16.89 3.29
CA ARG A 230 27.99 -18.01 2.60
C ARG A 230 27.08 -19.23 2.55
N ASP A 231 26.38 -19.52 3.65
CA ASP A 231 25.40 -20.60 3.70
C ASP A 231 24.21 -20.34 2.75
N ALA A 232 23.67 -19.11 2.75
CA ALA A 232 22.63 -18.70 1.81
C ALA A 232 23.04 -18.92 0.34
N LEU A 233 24.29 -18.58 -0.01
CA LEU A 233 24.84 -18.78 -1.36
C LEU A 233 25.13 -20.25 -1.71
N LYS A 234 25.17 -21.17 -0.74
CA LYS A 234 25.20 -22.61 -1.04
C LYS A 234 23.83 -23.12 -1.51
N HIS A 235 22.75 -22.54 -1.01
CA HIS A 235 21.39 -22.89 -1.42
C HIS A 235 21.06 -22.29 -2.79
N ASP A 236 21.37 -21.01 -2.99
CA ASP A 236 21.26 -20.36 -4.29
C ASP A 236 22.47 -19.45 -4.54
N GLY A 237 23.44 -19.98 -5.29
CA GLY A 237 24.67 -19.26 -5.63
C GLY A 237 24.50 -18.11 -6.64
N LYS A 238 23.30 -17.96 -7.22
CA LYS A 238 22.94 -16.91 -8.18
C LYS A 238 21.98 -15.87 -7.61
N ASN A 239 21.46 -16.06 -6.39
CA ASN A 239 20.56 -15.10 -5.74
C ASN A 239 21.22 -13.72 -5.63
N ALA A 240 20.60 -12.71 -6.27
CA ALA A 240 21.16 -11.37 -6.35
C ALA A 240 21.28 -10.69 -4.98
N ASN A 241 20.29 -10.84 -4.11
CA ASN A 241 20.26 -10.21 -2.79
C ASN A 241 21.35 -10.78 -1.86
N ALA A 242 21.59 -12.09 -1.88
CA ALA A 242 22.64 -12.73 -1.11
C ALA A 242 24.04 -12.35 -1.61
N LEU A 243 24.24 -12.27 -2.93
CA LEU A 243 25.50 -11.79 -3.51
C LEU A 243 25.76 -10.32 -3.16
N LEU A 244 24.74 -9.47 -3.27
CA LEU A 244 24.80 -8.07 -2.83
C LEU A 244 25.10 -7.95 -1.33
N ALA A 245 24.45 -8.76 -0.50
CA ALA A 245 24.69 -8.79 0.94
C ALA A 245 26.14 -9.16 1.24
N MET A 246 26.68 -10.19 0.59
CA MET A 246 28.07 -10.60 0.75
C MET A 246 29.04 -9.50 0.37
N GLY A 247 28.86 -8.90 -0.82
CA GLY A 247 29.71 -7.79 -1.27
C GLY A 247 29.66 -6.59 -0.32
N ARG A 248 28.48 -6.23 0.20
CA ARG A 248 28.32 -5.14 1.17
C ARG A 248 28.98 -5.41 2.51
N ILE A 249 28.87 -6.65 3.02
CA ILE A 249 29.54 -7.07 4.25
C ILE A 249 31.06 -6.97 4.04
N LEU A 250 31.59 -7.52 2.95
CA LEU A 250 33.01 -7.45 2.62
C LEU A 250 33.53 -6.02 2.49
N CYS A 251 32.79 -5.12 1.83
CA CYS A 251 33.14 -3.70 1.74
C CYS A 251 33.21 -3.04 3.12
N ARG A 252 32.26 -3.32 4.03
CA ARG A 252 32.28 -2.77 5.40
C ARG A 252 33.49 -3.24 6.22
N HIS A 253 34.03 -4.41 5.90
CA HIS A 253 35.23 -4.98 6.51
C HIS A 253 36.51 -4.73 5.70
N ASN A 254 36.54 -3.71 4.83
CA ASN A 254 37.71 -3.32 4.03
C ASN A 254 38.28 -4.41 3.11
N ARG A 255 37.42 -5.32 2.63
CA ARG A 255 37.76 -6.37 1.66
C ARG A 255 37.16 -6.06 0.28
N GLN A 256 37.41 -4.86 -0.23
CA GLN A 256 36.82 -4.36 -1.48
C GLN A 256 37.16 -5.27 -2.67
N THR A 257 38.39 -5.78 -2.75
CA THR A 257 38.83 -6.65 -3.85
C THR A 257 37.97 -7.90 -3.98
N GLU A 258 37.66 -8.57 -2.87
CA GLU A 258 36.75 -9.72 -2.87
C GLU A 258 35.30 -9.29 -3.17
N ALA A 259 34.86 -8.16 -2.62
CA ALA A 259 33.51 -7.65 -2.83
C ALA A 259 33.18 -7.40 -4.31
N THR A 260 34.15 -6.91 -5.09
CA THR A 260 33.95 -6.65 -6.53
C THR A 260 33.56 -7.90 -7.32
N ASP A 261 34.07 -9.09 -6.98
CA ASP A 261 33.66 -10.35 -7.65
C ASP A 261 32.19 -10.66 -7.36
N TYR A 262 31.73 -10.50 -6.12
CA TYR A 262 30.33 -10.73 -5.77
C TYR A 262 29.38 -9.79 -6.52
N PHE A 263 29.72 -8.50 -6.65
CA PHE A 263 28.92 -7.58 -7.47
C PHE A 263 28.99 -7.92 -8.96
N ALA A 264 30.16 -8.29 -9.48
CA ALA A 264 30.31 -8.71 -10.87
C ALA A 264 29.49 -9.97 -11.19
N ARG A 265 29.35 -10.91 -10.24
CA ARG A 265 28.48 -12.09 -10.37
C ARG A 265 27.01 -11.71 -10.55
N VAL A 266 26.52 -10.72 -9.81
CA VAL A 266 25.16 -10.20 -10.01
C VAL A 266 25.01 -9.64 -11.43
N LEU A 267 25.97 -8.84 -11.88
CA LEU A 267 25.94 -8.22 -13.20
C LEU A 267 26.13 -9.20 -14.37
N ARG A 268 26.77 -10.36 -14.13
CA ARG A 268 26.82 -11.46 -15.12
C ARG A 268 25.44 -12.07 -15.35
N ASN A 269 24.61 -12.16 -14.32
CA ASN A 269 23.25 -12.71 -14.41
C ASN A 269 22.25 -11.65 -14.87
N ASP A 270 22.35 -10.42 -14.35
CA ASP A 270 21.54 -9.27 -14.75
C ASP A 270 22.43 -8.06 -15.06
N PRO A 271 22.80 -7.87 -16.34
CA PRO A 271 23.60 -6.73 -16.76
C PRO A 271 22.93 -5.36 -16.56
N LYS A 272 21.63 -5.29 -16.26
CA LYS A 272 20.92 -4.02 -16.02
C LYS A 272 20.68 -3.75 -14.54
N HIS A 273 21.18 -4.60 -13.64
CA HIS A 273 21.00 -4.46 -12.20
C HIS A 273 21.67 -3.18 -11.67
N VAL A 274 20.86 -2.15 -11.41
CA VAL A 274 21.32 -0.80 -11.02
C VAL A 274 22.07 -0.84 -9.69
N GLU A 275 21.46 -1.45 -8.66
CA GLU A 275 22.03 -1.47 -7.30
C GLU A 275 23.40 -2.17 -7.24
N ALA A 276 23.57 -3.32 -7.90
CA ALA A 276 24.85 -4.03 -7.96
C ALA A 276 25.91 -3.26 -8.73
N ARG A 277 25.54 -2.57 -9.81
CA ARG A 277 26.47 -1.73 -10.56
C ARG A 277 26.93 -0.52 -9.76
N THR A 278 26.02 0.13 -9.03
CA THR A 278 26.34 1.24 -8.13
C THR A 278 27.23 0.79 -6.97
N ALA A 279 26.97 -0.40 -6.39
CA ALA A 279 27.81 -0.96 -5.34
C ALA A 279 29.22 -1.34 -5.84
N LEU A 280 29.32 -1.90 -7.06
CA LEU A 280 30.60 -2.17 -7.71
C LEU A 280 31.40 -0.88 -7.95
N ALA A 281 30.75 0.15 -8.48
CA ALA A 281 31.37 1.45 -8.72
C ALA A 281 31.90 2.08 -7.41
N GLN A 282 31.12 1.96 -6.33
CA GLN A 282 31.55 2.44 -5.01
C GLN A 282 32.78 1.69 -4.49
N ALA A 283 32.80 0.35 -4.64
CA ALA A 283 33.96 -0.45 -4.23
C ALA A 283 35.22 -0.08 -5.05
N GLN A 284 35.08 0.11 -6.35
CA GLN A 284 36.16 0.54 -7.26
C GLN A 284 36.70 1.92 -6.93
N ALA A 285 35.82 2.87 -6.58
CA ALA A 285 36.24 4.20 -6.16
C ALA A 285 37.11 4.15 -4.89
N ILE A 286 36.74 3.31 -3.91
CA ILE A 286 37.54 3.12 -2.70
C ILE A 286 38.90 2.47 -3.00
N GLN A 287 38.98 1.63 -4.03
CA GLN A 287 40.23 1.02 -4.49
C GLN A 287 41.13 1.98 -5.30
N GLY A 288 40.65 3.20 -5.60
CA GLY A 288 41.37 4.16 -6.44
C GLY A 288 41.17 3.96 -7.95
N GLU A 289 40.32 3.04 -8.37
CA GLU A 289 39.98 2.80 -9.78
C GLU A 289 38.92 3.80 -10.29
N TRP A 290 39.21 5.09 -10.14
CA TRP A 290 38.23 6.17 -10.31
C TRP A 290 37.57 6.19 -11.70
N GLU A 291 38.35 6.01 -12.77
CA GLU A 291 37.81 6.01 -14.15
C GLU A 291 36.82 4.87 -14.38
N LEU A 292 37.10 3.69 -13.82
CA LEU A 292 36.21 2.53 -13.94
C LEU A 292 34.95 2.73 -13.10
N ALA A 293 35.09 3.26 -11.89
CA ALA A 293 33.98 3.64 -11.03
C ALA A 293 33.04 4.64 -11.73
N LYS A 294 33.59 5.71 -12.32
CA LYS A 294 32.85 6.74 -13.05
C LYS A 294 32.03 6.15 -14.21
N LYS A 295 32.62 5.23 -14.99
CA LYS A 295 31.93 4.51 -16.06
C LYS A 295 30.77 3.66 -15.53
N ASN A 296 30.97 2.95 -14.42
CA ASN A 296 29.92 2.13 -13.81
C ASN A 296 28.80 2.98 -13.21
N PHE A 297 29.09 4.08 -12.51
CA PHE A 297 28.08 5.02 -12.03
C PHE A 297 27.25 5.60 -13.16
N THR A 298 27.91 6.07 -14.23
CA THR A 298 27.23 6.62 -15.42
C THR A 298 26.31 5.58 -16.06
N THR A 299 26.77 4.34 -16.17
CA THR A 299 25.96 3.25 -16.74
C THR A 299 24.76 2.90 -15.84
N ALA A 300 24.93 2.90 -14.51
CA ALA A 300 23.83 2.68 -13.57
C ALA A 300 22.75 3.77 -13.69
N ILE A 301 23.18 5.04 -13.76
CA ILE A 301 22.29 6.20 -13.94
C ILE A 301 21.60 6.14 -15.31
N ASN A 302 22.29 5.74 -16.37
CA ASN A 302 21.66 5.59 -17.69
C ASN A 302 20.56 4.51 -17.71
N HIS A 303 20.69 3.46 -16.89
CA HIS A 303 19.64 2.44 -16.76
C HIS A 303 18.47 2.89 -15.89
N ALA A 304 18.73 3.70 -14.84
CA ALA A 304 17.68 4.28 -14.02
C ALA A 304 17.95 5.78 -13.75
N PRO A 305 17.58 6.66 -14.70
CA PRO A 305 17.89 8.10 -14.59
C PRO A 305 17.21 8.81 -13.41
N LEU A 306 16.22 8.17 -12.80
CA LEU A 306 15.49 8.71 -11.64
C LEU A 306 15.91 8.06 -10.32
N ASP A 307 16.87 7.14 -10.31
CA ASP A 307 17.35 6.50 -9.08
C ASP A 307 18.24 7.45 -8.27
N ALA A 308 17.62 8.12 -7.30
CA ALA A 308 18.31 9.08 -6.45
C ALA A 308 19.46 8.45 -5.65
N GLN A 309 19.38 7.16 -5.31
CA GLN A 309 20.44 6.50 -4.55
C GLN A 309 21.74 6.38 -5.35
N SER A 310 21.67 6.00 -6.63
CA SER A 310 22.84 5.95 -7.51
C SER A 310 23.48 7.32 -7.73
N HIS A 311 22.67 8.37 -7.90
CA HIS A 311 23.18 9.73 -7.97
C HIS A 311 23.92 10.15 -6.70
N ILE A 312 23.35 9.88 -5.52
CA ILE A 312 23.99 10.23 -4.25
C ILE A 312 25.29 9.45 -4.05
N ARG A 313 25.33 8.15 -4.37
CA ARG A 313 26.56 7.35 -4.27
C ARG A 313 27.65 7.85 -5.21
N PHE A 314 27.28 8.23 -6.44
CA PHE A 314 28.23 8.81 -7.38
C PHE A 314 28.76 10.15 -6.89
N ALA A 315 27.88 11.00 -6.35
CA ALA A 315 28.26 12.27 -5.76
C ALA A 315 29.24 12.10 -4.59
N GLU A 316 28.93 11.21 -3.64
CA GLU A 316 29.79 10.90 -2.50
C GLU A 316 31.20 10.46 -2.96
N ALA A 317 31.28 9.54 -3.93
CA ALA A 317 32.54 9.07 -4.48
C ALA A 317 33.31 10.17 -5.22
N ALA A 318 32.63 10.96 -6.06
CA ALA A 318 33.25 12.08 -6.80
C ALA A 318 33.84 13.14 -5.87
N LEU A 319 33.11 13.50 -4.82
CA LEU A 319 33.59 14.45 -3.81
C LEU A 319 34.83 13.93 -3.07
N GLN A 320 34.88 12.63 -2.76
CA GLN A 320 36.05 12.00 -2.12
C GLN A 320 37.26 11.97 -3.05
N MET A 321 37.05 11.81 -4.35
CA MET A 321 38.13 11.74 -5.36
C MET A 321 38.53 13.11 -5.93
N GLY A 322 37.90 14.20 -5.47
CA GLY A 322 38.22 15.57 -5.90
C GLY A 322 37.53 16.05 -7.18
N ASP A 323 36.62 15.27 -7.77
CA ASP A 323 35.78 15.68 -8.90
C ASP A 323 34.58 16.49 -8.37
N TYR A 324 34.84 17.73 -7.93
CA TYR A 324 33.82 18.56 -7.29
C TYR A 324 32.67 18.94 -8.24
N ALA A 325 32.93 19.08 -9.54
CA ALA A 325 31.90 19.42 -10.52
C ALA A 325 30.82 18.32 -10.58
N THR A 326 31.25 17.07 -10.82
CA THR A 326 30.37 15.91 -10.84
C THR A 326 29.74 15.66 -9.47
N GLY A 327 30.55 15.82 -8.42
CA GLY A 327 30.13 15.68 -7.03
C GLY A 327 28.93 16.57 -6.71
N TRP A 328 29.03 17.88 -6.91
CA TRP A 328 27.95 18.82 -6.57
C TRP A 328 26.73 18.71 -7.48
N GLU A 329 26.90 18.38 -8.76
CA GLU A 329 25.78 18.15 -9.68
C GLU A 329 24.89 17.01 -9.17
N HIS A 330 25.49 15.84 -8.94
CA HIS A 330 24.73 14.68 -8.50
C HIS A 330 24.30 14.76 -7.03
N PHE A 331 25.04 15.50 -6.17
CA PHE A 331 24.66 15.67 -4.77
C PHE A 331 23.31 16.40 -4.57
N ARG A 332 22.82 17.12 -5.60
CA ARG A 332 21.47 17.72 -5.59
C ARG A 332 20.35 16.69 -5.46
N TRP A 333 20.59 15.44 -5.85
CA TRP A 333 19.60 14.36 -5.75
C TRP A 333 19.24 13.97 -4.32
N ARG A 334 20.01 14.40 -3.32
CA ARG A 334 19.64 14.25 -1.89
C ARG A 334 18.29 14.87 -1.54
N PHE A 335 17.84 15.87 -2.29
CA PHE A 335 16.52 16.49 -2.09
C PHE A 335 15.36 15.67 -2.67
N ARG A 336 15.66 14.68 -3.53
CA ARG A 336 14.67 13.74 -4.08
C ARG A 336 14.49 12.50 -3.21
N VAL A 337 15.49 12.16 -2.40
CA VAL A 337 15.32 11.17 -1.33
C VAL A 337 14.56 11.86 -0.21
N ARG A 338 13.42 11.28 0.20
CA ARG A 338 12.86 11.58 1.53
C ARG A 338 13.86 11.05 2.56
N LEU A 339 14.92 11.80 2.85
CA LEU A 339 15.63 11.66 4.10
C LEU A 339 14.57 11.76 5.17
N PHE A 340 14.43 10.72 6.00
CA PHE A 340 13.57 10.65 7.17
C PHE A 340 13.36 12.06 7.74
N ARG A 341 12.24 12.67 7.36
CA ARG A 341 11.92 14.02 7.77
C ARG A 341 11.54 13.87 9.23
N PHE A 342 12.47 14.20 10.14
CA PHE A 342 12.31 14.33 11.58
C PHE A 342 10.88 14.05 12.08
N ALA A 343 10.56 12.78 12.38
CA ALA A 343 9.38 12.42 13.15
C ALA A 343 9.63 12.64 14.67
N ALA A 344 10.36 13.70 15.02
CA ALA A 344 10.55 14.17 16.38
C ALA A 344 9.94 15.56 16.62
N ALA A 345 9.38 16.21 15.58
CA ALA A 345 8.62 17.43 15.76
C ALA A 345 7.20 17.22 15.20
N SER A 346 6.19 17.34 16.07
CA SER A 346 4.74 17.29 15.78
C SER A 346 4.05 15.92 15.87
N ARG A 347 4.29 15.14 16.92
CA ARG A 347 3.15 14.49 17.58
C ARG A 347 2.80 15.34 18.79
N HIS A 348 1.78 16.18 18.63
CA HIS A 348 1.09 16.75 19.77
C HIS A 348 0.78 15.60 20.73
N ALA A 349 1.44 15.62 21.88
CA ALA A 349 1.09 14.78 23.00
C ALA A 349 -0.39 15.01 23.27
N ARG A 350 -1.22 13.97 23.12
CA ARG A 350 -2.51 13.96 23.80
C ARG A 350 -2.19 14.00 25.30
N PRO A 351 -2.61 15.03 26.06
CA PRO A 351 -2.44 15.01 27.49
C PRO A 351 -3.39 13.96 28.07
N GLY A 352 -2.86 12.92 28.73
CA GLY A 352 -3.66 12.06 29.62
C GLY A 352 -3.61 10.55 29.44
N ALA A 353 -2.50 9.93 29.04
CA ALA A 353 -2.34 8.47 29.20
C ALA A 353 -1.03 8.14 29.95
N PRO A 354 -1.07 7.45 31.10
CA PRO A 354 0.12 7.19 31.91
C PRO A 354 1.06 6.21 31.22
N SER A 355 2.33 6.59 31.16
CA SER A 355 3.43 5.76 30.66
C SER A 355 3.67 4.56 31.59
N SER A 356 3.38 3.34 31.14
CA SER A 356 3.92 2.14 31.77
C SER A 356 4.98 1.50 30.88
N ARG A 357 6.21 1.51 31.40
CA ARG A 357 7.43 0.88 30.89
C ARG A 357 7.17 -0.53 30.34
N LEU A 358 7.43 -0.75 29.05
CA LEU A 358 7.63 -2.09 28.51
C LEU A 358 9.10 -2.46 28.69
N GLY A 359 9.44 -2.91 29.89
CA GLY A 359 10.64 -3.70 30.12
C GLY A 359 10.36 -5.16 29.77
N ASN A 360 11.29 -5.78 29.04
CA ASN A 360 11.50 -7.21 28.85
C ASN A 360 10.51 -8.15 29.57
N ARG A 361 9.59 -8.77 28.83
CA ARG A 361 9.08 -10.10 29.18
C ARG A 361 8.96 -10.98 27.95
N GLN A 362 9.50 -12.18 28.12
CA GLN A 362 9.67 -13.26 27.17
C GLN A 362 8.35 -13.64 26.47
N PHE A 363 8.46 -13.93 25.18
CA PHE A 363 7.42 -14.61 24.40
C PHE A 363 7.18 -16.01 24.99
N ALA A 364 5.97 -16.26 25.48
CA ALA A 364 5.44 -17.60 25.69
C ALA A 364 4.02 -17.64 25.07
N PRO A 365 3.67 -18.67 24.27
CA PRO A 365 2.41 -18.71 23.57
C PRO A 365 1.28 -19.09 24.53
N ARG A 366 0.20 -18.31 24.57
CA ARG A 366 -1.06 -18.71 25.23
C ARG A 366 -2.09 -19.09 24.17
N ALA A 367 -2.61 -20.31 24.29
CA ALA A 367 -3.73 -20.85 23.53
C ALA A 367 -5.02 -20.05 23.77
N PRO A 368 -5.97 -19.97 22.82
CA PRO A 368 -7.24 -19.31 23.05
C PRO A 368 -8.22 -20.29 23.72
N ALA A 369 -8.54 -20.00 24.99
CA ALA A 369 -9.75 -20.49 25.64
C ALA A 369 -10.92 -19.56 25.27
N SER A 370 -12.01 -20.18 24.84
CA SER A 370 -13.32 -19.59 24.59
C SER A 370 -13.89 -18.84 25.81
N ALA A 371 -14.63 -17.77 25.50
CA ALA A 371 -15.74 -17.19 26.27
C ALA A 371 -15.42 -16.35 27.54
N ARG A 372 -15.71 -15.03 27.48
CA ARG A 372 -16.88 -14.41 28.15
C ARG A 372 -16.85 -12.87 28.09
N ARG A 373 -17.92 -12.32 27.49
CA ARG A 373 -18.77 -11.19 27.88
C ARG A 373 -18.14 -9.90 28.45
N ALA A 374 -18.30 -8.84 27.64
CA ALA A 374 -18.79 -7.49 27.95
C ALA A 374 -19.02 -7.09 29.42
N ARG A 375 -18.41 -5.96 29.81
CA ARG A 375 -18.98 -5.01 30.78
C ARG A 375 -18.78 -3.58 30.27
N ALA A 376 -19.91 -2.90 30.07
CA ALA A 376 -20.00 -1.47 29.92
C ALA A 376 -19.65 -0.77 31.23
N VAL A 377 -19.02 0.41 31.15
CA VAL A 377 -18.81 1.33 32.26
C VAL A 377 -19.87 2.43 32.16
N ARG A 378 -20.74 2.54 33.16
CA ARG A 378 -21.41 3.79 33.53
C ARG A 378 -21.23 3.98 35.03
N THR A 379 -20.95 5.22 35.37
CA THR A 379 -20.59 5.77 36.68
C THR A 379 -21.77 5.88 37.64
N ALA A 380 -21.40 5.95 38.94
CA ALA A 380 -22.08 6.53 40.09
C ALA A 380 -22.93 5.62 41.02
N ALA A 381 -22.36 5.43 42.22
CA ALA A 381 -22.93 5.61 43.56
C ALA A 381 -23.99 4.64 44.15
N ALA A 382 -23.55 4.05 45.27
CA ALA A 382 -24.25 3.85 46.55
C ALA A 382 -25.19 2.63 46.80
N CYS A 383 -24.86 1.98 47.93
CA CYS A 383 -25.66 1.19 48.88
C CYS A 383 -26.10 -0.26 48.56
N GLN A 384 -25.74 -1.15 49.49
CA GLN A 384 -26.22 -2.53 49.71
C GLN A 384 -27.64 -2.56 50.33
N PRO A 385 -28.19 -3.72 50.79
CA PRO A 385 -28.58 -4.94 50.08
C PRO A 385 -30.05 -5.36 50.41
N ALA A 386 -30.68 -6.27 49.62
CA ALA A 386 -31.58 -7.34 50.12
C ALA A 386 -32.43 -8.04 49.02
N ALA A 387 -32.61 -9.35 49.25
CA ALA A 387 -33.81 -10.17 49.04
C ALA A 387 -34.32 -10.55 47.63
N ARG A 388 -34.27 -11.87 47.39
CA ARG A 388 -35.31 -12.80 46.86
C ARG A 388 -36.38 -12.24 45.90
N CYS A 389 -36.48 -12.85 44.72
CA CYS A 389 -37.60 -13.73 44.36
C CYS A 389 -37.46 -14.34 42.96
N ALA A 390 -38.13 -15.48 42.80
CA ALA A 390 -38.04 -16.44 41.70
C ALA A 390 -38.83 -16.02 40.44
N GLY A 391 -38.51 -16.65 39.29
CA GLY A 391 -39.43 -16.68 38.15
C GLY A 391 -38.83 -16.89 36.76
N ARG A 392 -38.82 -18.16 36.32
CA ARG A 392 -39.07 -18.66 34.94
C ARG A 392 -38.22 -18.17 33.74
N ASN A 393 -37.28 -19.03 33.32
CA ASN A 393 -37.05 -19.68 32.00
C ASN A 393 -37.08 -18.88 30.66
N PRO A 394 -36.56 -19.43 29.53
CA PRO A 394 -35.35 -18.89 28.89
C PRO A 394 -35.56 -18.46 27.43
N ARG A 395 -34.54 -17.80 26.85
CA ARG A 395 -34.08 -17.81 25.44
C ARG A 395 -33.73 -16.40 24.99
N HIS A 396 -32.44 -16.14 24.78
CA HIS A 396 -31.92 -15.49 23.57
C HIS A 396 -30.39 -15.56 23.62
N ARG A 397 -29.81 -16.38 22.73
CA ARG A 397 -28.39 -16.33 22.37
C ARG A 397 -28.20 -15.14 21.45
N GLY A 398 -27.42 -14.15 21.88
CA GLY A 398 -27.01 -13.02 21.05
C GLY A 398 -26.04 -13.45 19.96
N ARG A 399 -26.32 -13.07 18.72
CA ARG A 399 -25.35 -13.02 17.62
C ARG A 399 -24.92 -11.56 17.46
N GLY A 400 -23.61 -11.33 17.37
CA GLY A 400 -23.03 -10.04 17.02
C GLY A 400 -23.49 -9.61 15.64
N ARG A 401 -23.81 -8.33 15.49
CA ARG A 401 -24.26 -7.72 14.23
C ARG A 401 -23.08 -6.97 13.61
N CYS A 402 -22.78 -7.31 12.35
CA CYS A 402 -21.78 -6.64 11.53
C CYS A 402 -22.42 -5.56 10.66
N ARG A 403 -21.61 -4.58 10.21
CA ARG A 403 -22.07 -3.27 9.70
C ARG A 403 -21.64 -3.12 8.23
N LEU A 404 -22.54 -3.41 7.30
CA LEU A 404 -22.24 -3.50 5.87
C LEU A 404 -23.10 -2.55 5.02
N ALA A 405 -22.48 -1.55 4.40
CA ALA A 405 -23.15 -0.48 3.65
C ALA A 405 -23.19 -0.68 2.13
N ALA A 406 -24.23 -0.18 1.46
CA ALA A 406 -24.30 0.03 0.02
C ALA A 406 -25.02 1.35 -0.28
N ALA A 407 -24.58 2.06 -1.32
CA ALA A 407 -25.25 3.24 -1.85
C ALA A 407 -26.30 2.81 -2.89
N ALA A 408 -27.52 3.34 -2.78
CA ALA A 408 -28.57 3.14 -3.75
C ALA A 408 -28.24 3.88 -5.05
N ALA A 409 -28.33 3.19 -6.19
CA ALA A 409 -28.23 3.79 -7.51
C ALA A 409 -29.49 4.62 -7.78
N GLY A 410 -29.38 5.94 -7.71
CA GLY A 410 -30.44 6.87 -8.12
C GLY A 410 -30.67 6.77 -9.62
N ARG A 411 -31.91 6.53 -10.04
CA ARG A 411 -32.32 6.55 -11.45
C ARG A 411 -32.24 7.98 -11.96
N GLN A 412 -31.31 8.27 -12.88
CA GLN A 412 -31.44 9.44 -13.74
C GLN A 412 -32.37 9.07 -14.89
N PHE A 413 -33.48 9.80 -14.99
CA PHE A 413 -34.50 9.69 -16.01
C PHE A 413 -33.92 9.95 -17.42
N GLU A 414 -34.10 8.98 -18.31
CA GLU A 414 -34.28 9.23 -19.74
C GLU A 414 -35.68 9.81 -19.93
N ASP A 415 -35.75 11.04 -20.46
CA ASP A 415 -36.80 11.56 -21.36
C ASP A 415 -36.86 13.08 -21.24
N HIS A 416 -36.41 13.79 -22.28
CA HIS A 416 -37.03 14.98 -22.89
C HIS A 416 -36.03 15.64 -23.84
N LEU A 417 -36.00 15.18 -25.08
CA LEU A 417 -35.61 16.01 -26.23
C LEU A 417 -36.87 16.65 -26.81
N PRO A 418 -37.02 17.98 -26.78
CA PRO A 418 -37.73 18.70 -27.81
C PRO A 418 -36.73 19.41 -28.74
N GLY A 419 -37.09 19.42 -30.01
CA GLY A 419 -36.21 19.81 -31.09
C GLY A 419 -35.88 21.30 -31.16
N ASP A 420 -34.78 21.53 -31.86
CA ASP A 420 -34.54 22.61 -32.80
C ASP A 420 -34.74 24.05 -32.28
N ARG A 421 -33.65 24.62 -31.75
CA ARG A 421 -33.31 26.03 -31.98
C ARG A 421 -31.82 26.16 -32.25
N ARG A 422 -31.50 26.35 -33.53
CA ARG A 422 -30.27 27.02 -33.96
C ARG A 422 -30.21 28.40 -33.28
N GLY A 423 -29.15 28.63 -32.53
CA GLY A 423 -28.81 29.91 -31.95
C GLY A 423 -27.30 29.93 -31.74
N ASP A 424 -26.63 30.71 -32.57
CA ASP A 424 -25.19 30.90 -32.61
C ASP A 424 -24.63 31.22 -31.20
N ILE A 425 -23.63 30.45 -30.77
CA ILE A 425 -22.76 30.81 -29.65
C ILE A 425 -21.34 30.85 -30.19
N ALA A 426 -20.82 32.07 -30.25
CA ALA A 426 -19.46 32.41 -30.62
C ALA A 426 -18.44 31.73 -29.68
N ASP A 427 -17.39 31.22 -30.31
CA ASP A 427 -16.18 30.68 -29.74
C ASP A 427 -15.25 31.82 -29.26
N PRO A 428 -14.76 31.82 -28.00
CA PRO A 428 -13.54 32.54 -27.66
C PRO A 428 -12.44 31.53 -27.34
N ALA A 429 -11.86 30.95 -28.39
CA ALA A 429 -10.57 30.27 -28.33
C ALA A 429 -9.44 31.28 -28.14
N GLY A 430 -8.98 31.46 -26.90
CA GLY A 430 -7.65 31.97 -26.61
C GLY A 430 -6.62 30.87 -26.83
N ARG A 431 -6.07 30.79 -28.05
CA ARG A 431 -4.85 30.04 -28.36
C ARG A 431 -3.67 30.99 -28.16
N GLU A 432 -2.82 30.69 -27.20
CA GLU A 432 -1.44 31.20 -27.16
C GLU A 432 -0.48 30.07 -27.55
N ASP A 433 0.54 30.46 -28.30
CA ASP A 433 1.38 29.65 -29.16
C ASP A 433 2.32 28.70 -28.40
N PHE A 434 2.42 27.47 -28.90
CA PHE A 434 3.55 26.59 -28.67
C PHE A 434 4.25 26.36 -30.00
N ASP A 435 5.41 27.01 -30.17
CA ASP A 435 6.29 26.87 -31.33
C ASP A 435 6.76 25.42 -31.52
N ASP A 436 6.54 24.92 -32.73
CA ASP A 436 7.01 23.65 -33.27
C ASP A 436 8.53 23.67 -33.47
N VAL A 437 9.23 22.75 -32.80
CA VAL A 437 10.61 22.36 -33.15
C VAL A 437 10.66 20.84 -33.28
N GLN A 438 10.72 20.34 -34.52
CA GLN A 438 11.33 19.06 -34.96
C GLN A 438 11.27 18.97 -36.52
N PRO A 439 12.02 18.07 -37.20
CA PRO A 439 13.47 18.07 -37.38
C PRO A 439 13.88 18.02 -38.88
N GLY A 440 15.05 18.55 -39.21
CA GLY A 440 15.59 18.58 -40.58
C GLY A 440 15.95 17.20 -41.15
N ARG A 441 15.44 16.88 -42.35
CA ARG A 441 15.94 15.81 -43.23
C ARG A 441 17.09 16.34 -44.10
N PRO A 442 18.19 15.59 -44.32
CA PRO A 442 19.25 16.00 -45.24
C PRO A 442 18.88 15.66 -46.69
N ARG A 443 19.00 16.65 -47.59
CA ARG A 443 18.98 16.45 -49.04
C ARG A 443 20.35 15.99 -49.51
N ALA A 444 20.38 14.87 -50.21
CA ALA A 444 21.54 14.36 -50.93
C ALA A 444 21.86 15.24 -52.15
N THR A 445 23.12 15.61 -52.29
CA THR A 445 23.71 16.16 -53.52
C THR A 445 24.78 15.20 -54.02
N VAL A 446 24.58 14.68 -55.23
CA VAL A 446 25.62 14.00 -56.03
C VAL A 446 26.30 15.06 -56.89
N PRO A 447 27.63 14.98 -57.09
CA PRO A 447 28.19 15.37 -58.36
C PRO A 447 29.15 14.33 -58.94
N ALA A 448 29.35 14.47 -60.26
CA ALA A 448 30.20 13.67 -61.14
C ALA A 448 31.70 13.74 -60.81
#